data_AF-A0A1F3EK94-F1
#
_entry.id   AF-A0A1F3EK94-F1
#
_cell.length_a   1.000
_cell.length_b   1.000
_cell.length_c   1.000
_cell.angle_alpha   90.00
_cell.angle_beta   90.00
_cell.angle_gamma   90.00
#
_symmetry.space_group_name_H-M   'P 1'
#
loop_
_entity.id
_entity.type
_entity.pdbx_description
1 polymer ?
#
loop_
_entity_poly.entity_id
_entity_poly.type
_entity_poly.pdbx_seq_one_letter_code
_entity_poly.pdbx_strand_id
1 'polypeptide(L)'
;MREAERIVQDYNKLAEEATLLNEKIPVQAKDAFYQLVLHPVTACANLNELYLAVAKNRQAAEQGRATVNYWAEKARQLYQKDADITDYYHTKLANGKWDHMMAQTHIGYTYWQQPEKNAIPEVKEIGLPELADMGVSIEGSAEFITEGIFPVTLPELDAVSKQAVYIDLFNRGKLSFDFQISADQSWLKAEPASGKIEKEQRIWLSADWSKVPEGKHEVLITISQSGGKNIIVKVPVFNPELKSFTGFVESNGFVSIEAEHFSRNISANDVKWEVIPGLGRTLSGMKPFPVTAKPQIPAKNSPCLEYDIYLFQAGKVDVSLYLSPTLNYFNDGGTEVAVSFDDQEPVILNMNKNNQERIWEGWVSNNINQVVSSHQVNESGKHTLKVWMVDPGAVLQKIVVRTGKEKPSYLGEPESTIVKNFSKK
;
A
#
# COMPACT_ATOMS: atom_id res chain seq x y z
N MET A 1 1.54 -4.94 -4.24
CA MET A 1 0.77 -3.98 -3.38
C MET A 1 0.42 -2.65 -4.05
N ARG A 2 1.19 -2.20 -5.06
CA ARG A 2 0.85 -1.04 -5.92
C ARG A 2 0.44 0.24 -5.16
N GLU A 3 1.05 0.49 -4.00
CA GLU A 3 0.59 1.53 -3.07
C GLU A 3 0.50 2.92 -3.71
N ALA A 4 1.58 3.42 -4.30
CA ALA A 4 1.58 4.74 -4.91
C ALA A 4 0.58 4.87 -6.07
N GLU A 5 0.43 3.83 -6.89
CA GLU A 5 -0.56 3.80 -7.98
C GLU A 5 -2.00 3.81 -7.44
N ARG A 6 -2.29 3.08 -6.35
CA ARG A 6 -3.61 3.09 -5.70
C ARG A 6 -3.93 4.46 -5.10
N ILE A 7 -2.98 5.09 -4.41
CA ILE A 7 -3.20 6.41 -3.81
C ILE A 7 -3.51 7.47 -4.86
N VAL A 8 -2.76 7.49 -5.97
CA VAL A 8 -3.06 8.39 -7.09
C VAL A 8 -4.43 8.08 -7.71
N GLN A 9 -4.78 6.81 -7.88
CA GLN A 9 -6.11 6.41 -8.39
C GLN A 9 -7.24 6.87 -7.46
N ASP A 10 -7.10 6.68 -6.16
CA ASP A 10 -8.11 7.06 -5.16
C ASP A 10 -8.34 8.58 -5.15
N TYR A 11 -7.25 9.36 -5.15
CA TYR A 11 -7.35 10.82 -5.24
C TYR A 11 -7.93 11.30 -6.57
N ASN A 12 -7.51 10.71 -7.70
CA ASN A 12 -8.02 11.10 -9.01
C ASN A 12 -9.51 10.77 -9.17
N LYS A 13 -9.95 9.63 -8.64
CA LYS A 13 -11.38 9.29 -8.58
C LYS A 13 -12.16 10.31 -7.73
N LEU A 14 -11.64 10.68 -6.56
CA LEU A 14 -12.27 11.69 -5.70
C LEU A 14 -12.36 13.06 -6.41
N ALA A 15 -11.32 13.46 -7.14
CA ALA A 15 -11.31 14.70 -7.92
C ALA A 15 -12.32 14.67 -9.07
N GLU A 16 -12.47 13.52 -9.75
CA GLU A 16 -13.49 13.32 -10.78
C GLU A 16 -14.90 13.43 -10.19
N GLU A 17 -15.17 12.76 -9.07
CA GLU A 17 -16.46 12.84 -8.38
C GLU A 17 -16.79 14.28 -7.93
N ALA A 18 -15.81 14.99 -7.36
CA ALA A 18 -15.97 16.39 -6.96
C ALA A 18 -16.22 17.31 -8.17
N THR A 19 -15.53 17.07 -9.30
CA THR A 19 -15.73 17.82 -10.54
C THR A 19 -17.14 17.62 -11.09
N LEU A 20 -17.59 16.37 -11.20
CA LEU A 20 -18.94 16.03 -11.66
C LEU A 20 -20.03 16.61 -10.74
N LEU A 21 -19.78 16.70 -9.44
CA LEU A 21 -20.70 17.34 -8.51
C LEU A 21 -20.75 18.87 -8.71
N ASN A 22 -19.59 19.52 -8.90
CA ASN A 22 -19.50 20.95 -9.17
C ASN A 22 -20.27 21.37 -10.44
N GLU A 23 -20.38 20.48 -11.42
CA GLU A 23 -21.18 20.71 -12.63
C GLU A 23 -22.69 20.73 -12.34
N LYS A 24 -23.14 19.93 -11.36
CA LYS A 24 -24.56 19.70 -11.05
C LYS A 24 -25.14 20.65 -10.01
N ILE A 25 -24.32 21.25 -9.16
CA ILE A 25 -24.80 22.15 -8.10
C ILE A 25 -25.22 23.52 -8.67
N PRO A 26 -26.12 24.25 -7.96
CA PRO A 26 -26.52 25.59 -8.36
C PRO A 26 -25.33 26.56 -8.47
N VAL A 27 -25.37 27.47 -9.44
CA VAL A 27 -24.29 28.42 -9.73
C VAL A 27 -23.88 29.21 -8.48
N GLN A 28 -24.86 29.64 -7.66
CA GLN A 28 -24.60 30.37 -6.42
C GLN A 28 -23.82 29.59 -5.36
N ALA A 29 -23.76 28.26 -5.46
CA ALA A 29 -23.02 27.40 -4.54
C ALA A 29 -21.61 27.06 -5.05
N LYS A 30 -21.30 27.32 -6.33
CA LYS A 30 -20.05 26.87 -6.97
C LYS A 30 -18.80 27.49 -6.33
N ASP A 31 -18.82 28.76 -5.96
CA ASP A 31 -17.67 29.38 -5.29
C ASP A 31 -17.39 28.76 -3.91
N ALA A 32 -18.44 28.46 -3.14
CA ALA A 32 -18.32 27.81 -1.84
C ALA A 32 -17.87 26.35 -1.98
N PHE A 33 -18.44 25.62 -2.93
CA PHE A 33 -18.05 24.24 -3.20
C PHE A 33 -16.61 24.15 -3.72
N TYR A 34 -16.21 25.07 -4.61
CA TYR A 34 -14.86 25.09 -5.13
C TYR A 34 -13.84 25.26 -4.00
N GLN A 35 -14.01 26.26 -3.15
CA GLN A 35 -13.03 26.55 -2.10
C GLN A 35 -13.01 25.50 -0.99
N LEU A 36 -14.15 24.92 -0.62
CA LEU A 36 -14.28 24.02 0.52
C LEU A 36 -14.12 22.54 0.17
N VAL A 37 -14.29 22.15 -1.10
CA VAL A 37 -14.30 20.75 -1.53
C VAL A 37 -13.44 20.53 -2.77
N LEU A 38 -13.76 21.14 -3.91
CA LEU A 38 -13.12 20.79 -5.18
C LEU A 38 -11.64 21.17 -5.21
N HIS A 39 -11.28 22.34 -4.72
CA HIS A 39 -9.90 22.82 -4.69
C HIS A 39 -8.98 21.89 -3.86
N PRO A 40 -9.23 21.63 -2.56
CA PRO A 40 -8.33 20.80 -1.77
C PRO A 40 -8.20 19.38 -2.34
N VAL A 41 -9.28 18.79 -2.85
CA VAL A 41 -9.25 17.48 -3.51
C VAL A 41 -8.37 17.52 -4.78
N THR A 42 -8.58 18.52 -5.63
CA THR A 42 -7.84 18.66 -6.91
C THR A 42 -6.35 18.92 -6.67
N ALA A 43 -6.02 19.77 -5.69
CA ALA A 43 -4.64 20.07 -5.31
C ALA A 43 -3.92 18.81 -4.78
N CYS A 44 -4.54 18.06 -3.86
CA CYS A 44 -3.96 16.82 -3.34
C CYS A 44 -3.82 15.75 -4.43
N ALA A 45 -4.79 15.61 -5.33
CA ALA A 45 -4.70 14.68 -6.45
C ALA A 45 -3.53 15.01 -7.39
N ASN A 46 -3.40 16.29 -7.77
CA ASN A 46 -2.30 16.76 -8.60
C ASN A 46 -0.94 16.52 -7.95
N LEU A 47 -0.80 16.83 -6.65
CA LEU A 47 0.46 16.69 -5.93
C LEU A 47 0.91 15.24 -5.79
N ASN A 48 -0.01 14.32 -5.49
CA ASN A 48 0.31 12.89 -5.44
C ASN A 48 0.69 12.35 -6.83
N GLU A 49 -0.02 12.76 -7.88
CA GLU A 49 0.32 12.38 -9.25
C GLU A 49 1.70 12.93 -9.68
N LEU A 50 2.05 14.16 -9.24
CA LEU A 50 3.36 14.77 -9.51
C LEU A 50 4.49 13.91 -8.94
N TYR A 51 4.41 13.53 -7.66
CA TYR A 51 5.45 12.70 -7.05
C TYR A 51 5.49 11.27 -7.58
N LEU A 52 4.36 10.69 -8.00
CA LEU A 52 4.36 9.43 -8.72
C LEU A 52 5.07 9.55 -10.08
N ALA A 53 4.82 10.62 -10.84
CA ALA A 53 5.50 10.86 -12.12
C ALA A 53 7.01 11.04 -11.92
N VAL A 54 7.44 11.74 -10.88
CA VAL A 54 8.86 11.90 -10.52
C VAL A 54 9.49 10.55 -10.14
N ALA A 55 8.78 9.72 -9.35
CA ALA A 55 9.27 8.38 -9.00
C ALA A 55 9.40 7.46 -10.23
N LYS A 56 8.39 7.47 -11.12
CA LYS A 56 8.41 6.73 -12.39
C LYS A 56 9.51 7.22 -13.32
N ASN A 57 9.78 8.52 -13.37
CA ASN A 57 10.89 9.09 -14.13
C ASN A 57 12.24 8.55 -13.64
N ARG A 58 12.48 8.55 -12.32
CA ARG A 58 13.74 8.07 -11.73
C ARG A 58 13.93 6.57 -11.97
N GLN A 59 12.90 5.77 -11.71
CA GLN A 59 12.91 4.33 -12.02
C GLN A 59 13.19 4.07 -13.50
N ALA A 60 12.49 4.78 -14.39
CA ALA A 60 12.68 4.65 -15.82
C ALA A 60 14.12 5.00 -16.23
N ALA A 61 14.73 5.99 -15.59
CA ALA A 61 16.08 6.46 -15.92
C ALA A 61 17.14 5.45 -15.50
N GLU A 62 17.01 4.88 -14.30
CA GLU A 62 17.88 3.81 -13.80
C GLU A 62 17.83 2.57 -14.71
N GLN A 63 16.67 2.30 -15.31
CA GLN A 63 16.45 1.14 -16.17
C GLN A 63 16.67 1.43 -17.67
N GLY A 64 16.94 2.70 -18.02
CA GLY A 64 17.12 3.15 -19.40
C GLY A 64 15.87 3.00 -20.27
N ARG A 65 14.67 3.16 -19.71
CA ARG A 65 13.40 2.99 -20.44
C ARG A 65 13.17 4.14 -21.44
N ALA A 66 12.49 3.85 -22.53
CA ALA A 66 12.02 4.85 -23.49
C ALA A 66 10.95 5.80 -22.91
N THR A 67 10.42 5.51 -21.72
CA THR A 67 9.44 6.32 -21.00
C THR A 67 10.05 7.42 -20.13
N VAL A 68 11.38 7.51 -19.98
CA VAL A 68 12.05 8.50 -19.11
C VAL A 68 11.59 9.92 -19.41
N ASN A 69 11.76 10.36 -20.65
CA ASN A 69 11.47 11.74 -21.04
C ASN A 69 9.96 12.03 -21.03
N TYR A 70 9.11 11.00 -21.22
CA TYR A 70 7.67 11.12 -21.03
C TYR A 70 7.33 11.45 -19.57
N TRP A 71 7.92 10.73 -18.62
CA TRP A 71 7.68 10.97 -17.19
C TRP A 71 8.28 12.30 -16.72
N ALA A 72 9.41 12.74 -17.29
CA ALA A 72 9.97 14.07 -17.03
C ALA A 72 8.98 15.18 -17.45
N GLU A 73 8.45 15.09 -18.67
CA GLU A 73 7.47 16.04 -19.18
C GLU A 73 6.16 16.00 -18.39
N LYS A 74 5.67 14.81 -18.04
CA LYS A 74 4.47 14.65 -17.20
C LYS A 74 4.64 15.35 -15.84
N ALA A 75 5.81 15.24 -15.22
CA ALA A 75 6.11 15.96 -13.98
C ALA A 75 6.11 17.50 -14.18
N ARG A 76 6.66 18.01 -15.29
CA ARG A 76 6.59 19.44 -15.62
C ARG A 76 5.16 19.92 -15.80
N GLN A 77 4.31 19.13 -16.48
CA GLN A 77 2.90 19.45 -16.68
C GLN A 77 2.11 19.48 -15.36
N LEU A 78 2.35 18.52 -14.48
CA LEU A 78 1.68 18.48 -13.17
C LEU A 78 2.15 19.61 -12.25
N TYR A 79 3.43 19.98 -12.33
CA TYR A 79 3.96 21.16 -11.64
C TYR A 79 3.35 22.46 -12.17
N GLN A 80 3.17 22.60 -13.49
CA GLN A 80 2.46 23.75 -14.06
C GLN A 80 0.99 23.78 -13.63
N LYS A 81 0.32 22.63 -13.66
CA LYS A 81 -1.08 22.49 -13.21
C LYS A 81 -1.28 22.92 -11.77
N ASP A 82 -0.30 22.69 -10.89
CA ASP A 82 -0.30 23.19 -9.51
C ASP A 82 -0.39 24.72 -9.44
N ALA A 83 0.43 25.41 -10.25
CA ALA A 83 0.39 26.86 -10.38
C ALA A 83 -0.95 27.34 -10.97
N ASP A 84 -1.49 26.64 -11.96
CA ASP A 84 -2.78 27.00 -12.58
C ASP A 84 -3.96 26.84 -11.60
N ILE A 85 -3.95 25.81 -10.76
CA ILE A 85 -4.94 25.62 -9.68
C ILE A 85 -4.91 26.78 -8.69
N THR A 86 -3.70 27.24 -8.34
CA THR A 86 -3.47 28.39 -7.45
C THR A 86 -3.95 29.70 -8.10
N ASP A 87 -3.58 29.95 -9.36
CA ASP A 87 -4.00 31.14 -10.11
C ASP A 87 -5.53 31.23 -10.25
N TYR A 88 -6.21 30.12 -10.54
CA TYR A 88 -7.68 30.11 -10.59
C TYR A 88 -8.29 30.53 -9.25
N TYR A 89 -7.75 30.02 -8.13
CA TYR A 89 -8.23 30.34 -6.79
C TYR A 89 -8.08 31.85 -6.48
N HIS A 90 -6.98 32.46 -6.94
CA HIS A 90 -6.68 33.87 -6.69
C HIS A 90 -7.39 34.83 -7.64
N THR A 91 -7.55 34.48 -8.90
CA THR A 91 -7.96 35.45 -9.94
C THR A 91 -9.35 35.22 -10.51
N LYS A 92 -9.89 34.00 -10.44
CA LYS A 92 -11.17 33.62 -11.07
C LYS A 92 -12.27 33.37 -10.05
N LEU A 93 -11.96 32.60 -9.02
CA LEU A 93 -12.90 32.23 -7.97
C LEU A 93 -13.49 33.47 -7.31
N ALA A 94 -14.83 33.60 -7.32
CA ALA A 94 -15.54 34.73 -6.73
C ALA A 94 -14.96 36.12 -7.11
N ASN A 95 -14.55 36.30 -8.38
CA ASN A 95 -13.92 37.52 -8.89
C ASN A 95 -12.65 37.94 -8.10
N GLY A 96 -11.86 36.95 -7.67
CA GLY A 96 -10.60 37.16 -6.98
C GLY A 96 -10.72 37.57 -5.51
N LYS A 97 -11.88 37.32 -4.89
CA LYS A 97 -12.13 37.60 -3.47
C LYS A 97 -11.05 37.03 -2.52
N TRP A 98 -10.45 35.90 -2.90
CA TRP A 98 -9.52 35.14 -2.07
C TRP A 98 -8.08 35.18 -2.59
N ASP A 99 -7.72 36.28 -3.25
CA ASP A 99 -6.33 36.51 -3.67
C ASP A 99 -5.36 36.29 -2.50
N HIS A 100 -4.20 35.72 -2.82
CA HIS A 100 -3.12 35.32 -1.91
C HIS A 100 -3.41 34.19 -0.91
N MET A 101 -4.65 33.71 -0.75
CA MET A 101 -4.97 32.67 0.26
C MET A 101 -4.18 31.36 0.03
N MET A 102 -3.98 30.97 -1.23
CA MET A 102 -3.18 29.81 -1.63
C MET A 102 -1.71 30.14 -2.00
N ALA A 103 -1.15 31.27 -1.53
CA ALA A 103 0.22 31.68 -1.88
C ALA A 103 1.34 30.95 -1.13
N GLN A 104 1.00 30.05 -0.20
CA GLN A 104 1.99 29.29 0.58
C GLN A 104 2.81 28.36 -0.32
N THR A 105 4.13 28.38 -0.16
CA THR A 105 5.00 27.41 -0.83
C THR A 105 4.86 26.03 -0.20
N HIS A 106 4.76 25.00 -1.03
CA HIS A 106 4.41 23.64 -0.61
C HIS A 106 5.11 22.54 -1.43
N ILE A 107 5.89 22.89 -2.46
CA ILE A 107 6.69 21.95 -3.26
C ILE A 107 8.18 22.31 -3.17
N GLY A 108 9.01 21.33 -2.84
CA GLY A 108 10.48 21.49 -2.79
C GLY A 108 11.06 21.71 -1.40
N TYR A 109 10.38 21.27 -0.34
CA TYR A 109 10.95 21.26 1.01
C TYR A 109 12.16 20.32 1.08
N THR A 110 13.27 20.82 1.64
CA THR A 110 14.49 20.04 1.93
C THR A 110 14.88 20.05 3.41
N TYR A 111 14.19 20.86 4.20
CA TYR A 111 14.31 20.95 5.66
C TYR A 111 12.97 21.50 6.23
N TRP A 112 12.92 21.82 7.52
CA TRP A 112 11.67 22.15 8.22
C TRP A 112 10.98 23.44 7.75
N GLN A 113 11.74 24.43 7.28
CA GLN A 113 11.20 25.74 6.90
C GLN A 113 10.89 25.80 5.40
N GLN A 114 9.86 26.58 5.07
CA GLN A 114 9.37 26.71 3.71
C GLN A 114 10.43 27.25 2.74
N PRO A 115 10.49 26.73 1.50
CA PRO A 115 11.33 27.33 0.47
C PRO A 115 10.77 28.70 0.05
N GLU A 116 11.61 29.59 -0.48
CA GLU A 116 11.20 30.93 -0.95
C GLU A 116 10.20 30.86 -2.13
N LYS A 117 10.25 29.78 -2.90
CA LYS A 117 9.35 29.51 -4.03
C LYS A 117 9.09 28.01 -4.15
N ASN A 118 7.97 27.64 -4.76
CA ASN A 118 7.79 26.27 -5.23
C ASN A 118 8.94 25.91 -6.18
N ALA A 119 9.46 24.70 -6.04
CA ALA A 119 10.52 24.16 -6.89
C ALA A 119 10.10 22.81 -7.45
N ILE A 120 10.15 22.66 -8.77
CA ILE A 120 9.90 21.38 -9.41
C ILE A 120 10.91 20.33 -8.90
N PRO A 121 10.46 19.12 -8.51
CA PRO A 121 11.38 18.05 -8.15
C PRO A 121 12.30 17.70 -9.32
N GLU A 122 13.54 17.32 -9.02
CA GLU A 122 14.51 16.92 -10.05
C GLU A 122 14.01 15.69 -10.83
N VAL A 123 14.02 15.82 -12.17
CA VAL A 123 13.73 14.78 -13.15
C VAL A 123 14.96 14.53 -14.03
N LYS A 124 15.04 13.32 -14.59
CA LYS A 124 16.11 12.88 -15.50
C LYS A 124 15.59 12.82 -16.93
N GLU A 125 16.48 13.06 -17.89
CA GLU A 125 16.24 12.88 -19.31
C GLU A 125 17.40 12.08 -19.91
N ILE A 126 17.10 11.23 -20.89
CA ILE A 126 18.11 10.39 -21.57
C ILE A 126 17.96 10.46 -23.09
N GLY A 127 19.07 10.23 -23.79
CA GLY A 127 19.07 9.88 -25.21
C GLY A 127 18.99 8.36 -25.38
N LEU A 128 18.16 7.89 -26.30
CA LEU A 128 18.00 6.46 -26.58
C LEU A 128 18.86 6.05 -27.79
N PRO A 129 19.47 4.85 -27.78
CA PRO A 129 20.07 4.25 -28.97
C PRO A 129 19.01 4.00 -30.06
N GLU A 130 19.44 3.91 -31.32
CA GLU A 130 18.54 3.65 -32.44
C GLU A 130 17.90 2.26 -32.36
N LEU A 131 18.71 1.22 -32.13
CA LEU A 131 18.26 -0.17 -32.10
C LEU A 131 17.38 -0.45 -30.88
N ALA A 132 16.31 -1.21 -31.12
CA ALA A 132 15.43 -1.73 -30.07
C ALA A 132 16.22 -2.64 -29.10
N ASP A 133 15.95 -2.51 -27.81
CA ASP A 133 16.51 -3.37 -26.77
C ASP A 133 15.44 -3.63 -25.70
N MET A 134 15.04 -4.89 -25.57
CA MET A 134 13.98 -5.30 -24.65
C MET A 134 14.52 -5.36 -23.22
N GLY A 135 13.84 -4.67 -22.31
CA GLY A 135 13.99 -4.82 -20.87
C GLY A 135 12.73 -5.38 -20.23
N VAL A 136 12.91 -6.17 -19.17
CA VAL A 136 11.84 -6.73 -18.35
C VAL A 136 12.09 -6.33 -16.91
N SER A 137 11.04 -5.87 -16.23
CA SER A 137 11.01 -5.74 -14.77
C SER A 137 9.76 -6.44 -14.21
N ILE A 138 9.78 -6.79 -12.93
CA ILE A 138 8.70 -7.55 -12.29
C ILE A 138 8.09 -6.79 -11.11
N GLU A 139 6.82 -7.06 -10.78
CA GLU A 139 6.18 -6.47 -9.61
C GLU A 139 7.01 -6.71 -8.33
N GLY A 140 7.22 -5.66 -7.54
CA GLY A 140 7.86 -5.77 -6.22
C GLY A 140 9.39 -5.89 -6.25
N SER A 141 10.03 -5.71 -7.41
CA SER A 141 11.49 -5.61 -7.53
C SER A 141 11.91 -4.30 -8.22
N ALA A 142 13.05 -3.75 -7.80
CA ALA A 142 13.71 -2.64 -8.50
C ALA A 142 14.58 -3.13 -9.68
N GLU A 143 14.89 -4.43 -9.70
CA GLU A 143 15.77 -5.04 -10.70
C GLU A 143 15.09 -5.15 -12.07
N PHE A 144 15.91 -5.24 -13.10
CA PHE A 144 15.50 -5.54 -14.47
C PHE A 144 16.60 -6.35 -15.16
N ILE A 145 16.22 -7.07 -16.21
CA ILE A 145 17.17 -7.78 -17.08
C ILE A 145 16.80 -7.56 -18.56
N THR A 146 17.76 -7.79 -19.44
CA THR A 146 17.57 -7.77 -20.90
C THR A 146 17.77 -9.14 -21.56
N GLU A 147 18.23 -10.13 -20.80
CA GLU A 147 18.39 -11.51 -21.27
C GLU A 147 18.48 -12.51 -20.11
N GLY A 148 18.20 -13.78 -20.41
CA GLY A 148 18.43 -14.87 -19.48
C GLY A 148 17.31 -15.06 -18.46
N ILE A 149 17.65 -15.55 -17.28
CA ILE A 149 16.68 -15.87 -16.21
C ILE A 149 16.66 -14.73 -15.20
N PHE A 150 15.45 -14.26 -14.86
CA PHE A 150 15.28 -13.23 -13.84
C PHE A 150 15.83 -13.75 -12.49
N PRO A 151 16.70 -12.98 -11.80
CA PRO A 151 17.37 -13.45 -10.58
C PRO A 151 16.44 -13.61 -9.37
N VAL A 152 15.30 -12.93 -9.38
CA VAL A 152 14.26 -12.98 -8.34
C VAL A 152 12.91 -13.38 -8.92
N THR A 153 12.03 -13.87 -8.06
CA THR A 153 10.69 -14.32 -8.45
C THR A 153 9.66 -13.20 -8.29
N LEU A 154 8.54 -13.31 -9.02
CA LEU A 154 7.37 -12.48 -8.79
C LEU A 154 6.77 -12.68 -7.38
N PRO A 155 5.88 -11.77 -6.92
CA PRO A 155 4.96 -12.09 -5.83
C PRO A 155 4.17 -13.36 -6.16
N GLU A 156 3.80 -14.10 -5.13
CA GLU A 156 3.09 -15.37 -5.28
C GLU A 156 1.65 -15.10 -5.75
N LEU A 157 1.26 -15.76 -6.84
CA LEU A 157 -0.15 -15.89 -7.18
C LEU A 157 -0.76 -16.91 -6.24
N ASP A 158 -1.79 -16.52 -5.49
CA ASP A 158 -2.44 -17.44 -4.55
C ASP A 158 -3.96 -17.53 -4.76
N ALA A 159 -4.52 -18.71 -4.51
CA ALA A 159 -5.94 -18.99 -4.75
C ALA A 159 -6.89 -18.29 -3.76
N VAL A 160 -6.34 -17.69 -2.69
CA VAL A 160 -7.10 -16.99 -1.65
C VAL A 160 -7.39 -15.56 -2.12
N SER A 161 -6.36 -14.77 -2.41
CA SER A 161 -6.46 -13.40 -2.88
C SER A 161 -6.89 -13.33 -4.35
N LYS A 162 -6.48 -14.31 -5.15
CA LYS A 162 -6.64 -14.36 -6.62
C LYS A 162 -6.13 -13.09 -7.31
N GLN A 163 -5.25 -12.34 -6.66
CA GLN A 163 -4.73 -11.10 -7.19
C GLN A 163 -3.77 -11.39 -8.33
N ALA A 164 -4.00 -10.79 -9.50
CA ALA A 164 -3.05 -10.84 -10.61
C ALA A 164 -1.76 -10.07 -10.25
N VAL A 165 -0.63 -10.58 -10.73
CA VAL A 165 0.67 -9.90 -10.67
C VAL A 165 1.05 -9.40 -12.05
N TYR A 166 2.09 -8.59 -12.18
CA TYR A 166 2.50 -8.07 -13.48
C TYR A 166 4.01 -8.09 -13.70
N ILE A 167 4.36 -8.08 -14.98
CA ILE A 167 5.68 -7.69 -15.48
C ILE A 167 5.52 -6.45 -16.35
N ASP A 168 6.52 -5.57 -16.35
CA ASP A 168 6.58 -4.46 -17.29
C ASP A 168 7.63 -4.79 -18.36
N LEU A 169 7.19 -4.90 -19.62
CA LEU A 169 8.05 -4.97 -20.79
C LEU A 169 8.32 -3.56 -21.26
N PHE A 170 9.59 -3.19 -21.47
CA PHE A 170 9.94 -1.85 -21.90
C PHE A 170 11.03 -1.85 -22.96
N ASN A 171 11.00 -0.82 -23.79
CA ASN A 171 12.02 -0.56 -24.78
C ASN A 171 13.10 0.34 -24.18
N ARG A 172 14.35 0.07 -24.55
CA ARG A 172 15.52 0.88 -24.20
C ARG A 172 16.12 1.56 -25.43
N GLY A 173 15.53 1.40 -26.60
CA GLY A 173 15.90 2.04 -27.87
C GLY A 173 14.75 2.81 -28.51
N LYS A 174 14.98 3.30 -29.74
CA LYS A 174 13.98 4.06 -30.52
C LYS A 174 13.10 3.19 -31.40
N LEU A 175 13.69 2.19 -32.07
CA LEU A 175 12.92 1.24 -32.87
C LEU A 175 12.04 0.37 -31.98
N SER A 176 10.82 0.10 -32.44
CA SER A 176 9.91 -0.83 -31.77
C SER A 176 10.33 -2.28 -31.97
N PHE A 177 9.88 -3.19 -31.09
CA PHE A 177 10.04 -4.63 -31.28
C PHE A 177 8.74 -5.39 -31.01
N ASP A 178 8.56 -6.53 -31.67
CA ASP A 178 7.47 -7.45 -31.39
C ASP A 178 7.87 -8.44 -30.30
N PHE A 179 6.89 -8.83 -29.48
CA PHE A 179 7.08 -9.79 -28.39
C PHE A 179 6.04 -10.90 -28.40
N GLN A 180 6.43 -12.05 -27.85
CA GLN A 180 5.56 -13.18 -27.57
C GLN A 180 5.88 -13.74 -26.18
N ILE A 181 4.86 -14.11 -25.42
CA ILE A 181 4.95 -14.72 -24.10
C ILE A 181 4.30 -16.09 -24.15
N SER A 182 4.97 -17.07 -23.56
CA SER A 182 4.46 -18.42 -23.35
C SER A 182 4.71 -18.85 -21.92
N ALA A 183 3.77 -19.60 -21.35
CA ALA A 183 3.93 -20.23 -20.04
C ALA A 183 4.08 -21.75 -20.23
N ASP A 184 4.88 -22.40 -19.39
CA ASP A 184 5.01 -23.86 -19.38
C ASP A 184 3.80 -24.57 -18.73
N GLN A 185 2.88 -23.81 -18.15
CA GLN A 185 1.59 -24.28 -17.62
C GLN A 185 0.41 -23.60 -18.31
N SER A 186 -0.50 -24.40 -18.87
CA SER A 186 -1.67 -23.91 -19.62
C SER A 186 -2.70 -23.12 -18.78
N TRP A 187 -2.64 -23.25 -17.46
CA TRP A 187 -3.52 -22.56 -16.53
C TRP A 187 -2.99 -21.17 -16.12
N LEU A 188 -1.73 -20.83 -16.43
CA LEU A 188 -1.20 -19.48 -16.25
C LEU A 188 -1.37 -18.67 -17.55
N LYS A 189 -1.94 -17.48 -17.45
CA LYS A 189 -2.22 -16.59 -18.58
C LYS A 189 -1.45 -15.28 -18.46
N ALA A 190 -0.86 -14.86 -19.56
CA ALA A 190 -0.30 -13.52 -19.73
C ALA A 190 -1.23 -12.68 -20.62
N GLU A 191 -1.57 -11.47 -20.18
CA GLU A 191 -2.46 -10.58 -20.92
C GLU A 191 -1.87 -9.18 -21.12
N PRO A 192 -1.64 -8.75 -22.38
CA PRO A 192 -1.66 -9.59 -23.59
C PRO A 192 -0.44 -10.52 -23.68
N ALA A 193 -0.60 -11.67 -24.35
CA ALA A 193 0.48 -12.64 -24.53
C ALA A 193 1.42 -12.31 -25.70
N SER A 194 1.06 -11.36 -26.57
CA SER A 194 1.90 -10.89 -27.66
C SER A 194 1.51 -9.48 -28.08
N GLY A 195 2.38 -8.85 -28.85
CA GLY A 195 2.14 -7.50 -29.35
C GLY A 195 3.42 -6.82 -29.76
N LYS A 196 3.37 -5.49 -29.79
CA LYS A 196 4.46 -4.62 -30.22
C LYS A 196 4.76 -3.59 -29.15
N ILE A 197 6.01 -3.51 -28.73
CA ILE A 197 6.49 -2.52 -27.76
C ILE A 197 7.15 -1.36 -28.48
N GLU A 198 6.57 -0.17 -28.32
CA GLU A 198 7.22 1.09 -28.72
C GLU A 198 7.97 1.73 -27.56
N LYS A 199 7.31 1.84 -26.40
CA LYS A 199 7.88 2.43 -25.18
C LYS A 199 7.90 1.46 -24.01
N GLU A 200 6.71 1.09 -23.54
CA GLU A 200 6.52 0.23 -22.39
C GLU A 200 5.10 -0.32 -22.40
N GLN A 201 4.94 -1.53 -21.88
CA GLN A 201 3.66 -2.17 -21.69
C GLN A 201 3.68 -3.08 -20.46
N ARG A 202 2.67 -2.91 -19.61
CA ARG A 202 2.41 -3.83 -18.50
C ARG A 202 1.69 -5.07 -19.01
N ILE A 203 2.18 -6.23 -18.61
CA ILE A 203 1.58 -7.53 -18.90
C ILE A 203 1.09 -8.13 -17.58
N TRP A 204 -0.21 -8.45 -17.52
CA TRP A 204 -0.82 -9.05 -16.35
C TRP A 204 -0.70 -10.58 -16.41
N LEU A 205 -0.33 -11.18 -15.29
CA LEU A 205 -0.25 -12.62 -15.08
C LEU A 205 -1.33 -13.06 -14.10
N SER A 206 -2.13 -14.04 -14.51
CA SER A 206 -3.21 -14.59 -13.69
C SER A 206 -3.35 -16.10 -13.91
N ALA A 207 -3.94 -16.80 -12.95
CA ALA A 207 -4.16 -18.25 -13.02
C ALA A 207 -5.64 -18.60 -13.17
N ASP A 208 -5.93 -19.61 -13.98
CA ASP A 208 -7.22 -20.30 -14.01
C ASP A 208 -7.28 -21.28 -12.83
N TRP A 209 -7.73 -20.79 -11.68
CA TRP A 209 -7.77 -21.51 -10.40
C TRP A 209 -8.55 -22.84 -10.44
N SER A 210 -9.42 -23.05 -11.44
CA SER A 210 -10.11 -24.32 -11.63
C SER A 210 -9.20 -25.46 -12.11
N LYS A 211 -8.01 -25.13 -12.63
CA LYS A 211 -7.04 -26.06 -13.21
C LYS A 211 -5.72 -26.13 -12.46
N VAL A 212 -5.49 -25.22 -11.51
CA VAL A 212 -4.26 -25.22 -10.70
C VAL A 212 -4.31 -26.39 -9.72
N PRO A 213 -3.36 -27.35 -9.75
CA PRO A 213 -3.31 -28.42 -8.77
C PRO A 213 -3.09 -27.86 -7.36
N GLU A 214 -3.47 -28.60 -6.32
CA GLU A 214 -3.19 -28.20 -4.94
C GLU A 214 -1.68 -28.18 -4.65
N GLY A 215 -1.28 -27.34 -3.70
CA GLY A 215 0.11 -27.17 -3.29
C GLY A 215 0.81 -25.96 -3.92
N LYS A 216 2.14 -25.95 -3.77
CA LYS A 216 3.03 -24.91 -4.30
C LYS A 216 3.59 -25.35 -5.65
N HIS A 217 3.59 -24.44 -6.61
CA HIS A 217 4.10 -24.62 -7.97
C HIS A 217 5.03 -23.46 -8.33
N GLU A 218 6.02 -23.71 -9.17
CA GLU A 218 6.83 -22.68 -9.83
C GLU A 218 6.58 -22.80 -11.33
N VAL A 219 5.97 -21.77 -11.92
CA VAL A 219 5.67 -21.72 -13.37
C VAL A 219 6.72 -20.87 -14.05
N LEU A 220 7.20 -21.30 -15.21
CA LEU A 220 8.13 -20.54 -16.02
C LEU A 220 7.37 -19.83 -17.15
N ILE A 221 7.54 -18.51 -17.25
CA ILE A 221 7.13 -17.75 -18.43
C ILE A 221 8.36 -17.39 -19.25
N THR A 222 8.28 -17.61 -20.56
CA THR A 222 9.30 -17.21 -21.53
C THR A 222 8.78 -16.04 -22.34
N ILE A 223 9.52 -14.93 -22.29
CA ILE A 223 9.27 -13.69 -23.04
C ILE A 223 10.30 -13.64 -24.17
N SER A 224 9.83 -13.63 -25.41
CA SER A 224 10.67 -13.65 -26.60
C SER A 224 10.52 -12.36 -27.39
N GLN A 225 11.64 -11.73 -27.71
CA GLN A 225 11.70 -10.65 -28.71
C GLN A 225 11.93 -11.28 -30.09
N SER A 226 11.15 -10.86 -31.10
CA SER A 226 11.33 -11.33 -32.48
C SER A 226 12.76 -11.04 -32.99
N GLY A 227 13.51 -12.09 -33.33
CA GLY A 227 14.90 -11.99 -33.79
C GLY A 227 15.90 -11.56 -32.70
N GLY A 228 15.46 -11.50 -31.44
CA GLY A 228 16.23 -11.03 -30.31
C GLY A 228 16.41 -12.09 -29.23
N LYS A 229 16.54 -11.62 -27.99
CA LYS A 229 16.84 -12.45 -26.82
C LYS A 229 15.57 -12.95 -26.14
N ASN A 230 15.72 -14.03 -25.38
CA ASN A 230 14.67 -14.56 -24.52
C ASN A 230 14.96 -14.20 -23.06
N ILE A 231 13.88 -13.92 -22.33
CA ILE A 231 13.89 -13.72 -20.89
C ILE A 231 12.94 -14.71 -20.23
N ILE A 232 13.37 -15.34 -19.16
CA ILE A 232 12.57 -16.28 -18.37
C ILE A 232 12.27 -15.66 -17.01
N VAL A 233 11.00 -15.63 -16.63
CA VAL A 233 10.55 -15.18 -15.31
C VAL A 233 9.88 -16.35 -14.59
N LYS A 234 10.19 -16.49 -13.29
CA LYS A 234 9.60 -17.49 -12.41
C LYS A 234 8.38 -16.91 -11.70
N VAL A 235 7.26 -17.60 -11.80
CA VAL A 235 5.98 -17.23 -11.19
C VAL A 235 5.65 -18.26 -10.10
N PRO A 236 5.82 -17.92 -8.81
CA PRO A 236 5.38 -18.78 -7.73
C PRO A 236 3.85 -18.78 -7.67
N VAL A 237 3.26 -19.96 -7.53
CA VAL A 237 1.81 -20.16 -7.48
C VAL A 237 1.46 -21.07 -6.32
N PHE A 238 0.49 -20.66 -5.51
CA PHE A 238 0.04 -21.42 -4.36
C PHE A 238 -1.47 -21.63 -4.37
N ASN A 239 -1.88 -22.90 -4.43
CA ASN A 239 -3.26 -23.32 -4.27
C ASN A 239 -3.40 -24.11 -2.97
N PRO A 240 -3.68 -23.45 -1.83
CA PRO A 240 -3.77 -24.12 -0.55
C PRO A 240 -4.94 -25.10 -0.47
N GLU A 241 -4.73 -26.18 0.28
CA GLU A 241 -5.83 -26.91 0.90
C GLU A 241 -6.31 -26.10 2.12
N LEU A 242 -7.46 -25.44 1.99
CA LEU A 242 -8.06 -24.66 3.07
C LEU A 242 -9.27 -25.42 3.64
N LYS A 243 -9.15 -25.87 4.88
CA LYS A 243 -10.28 -26.42 5.64
C LYS A 243 -11.34 -25.33 5.84
N SER A 244 -12.60 -25.74 6.06
CA SER A 244 -13.70 -24.80 6.32
C SER A 244 -13.32 -23.79 7.41
N PHE A 245 -13.19 -22.53 7.03
CA PHE A 245 -12.72 -21.46 7.88
C PHE A 245 -13.48 -20.16 7.57
N THR A 246 -13.67 -19.34 8.60
CA THR A 246 -14.18 -17.98 8.49
C THR A 246 -13.25 -17.05 9.25
N GLY A 247 -12.69 -16.05 8.56
CA GLY A 247 -11.68 -15.15 9.11
C GLY A 247 -10.69 -14.71 8.02
N PHE A 248 -9.59 -14.08 8.43
CA PHE A 248 -8.54 -13.62 7.52
C PHE A 248 -7.55 -14.73 7.21
N VAL A 249 -7.13 -14.85 5.96
CA VAL A 249 -6.26 -15.94 5.52
C VAL A 249 -4.92 -15.37 5.02
N GLU A 250 -3.84 -16.05 5.37
CA GLU A 250 -2.48 -15.71 4.92
C GLU A 250 -2.42 -15.67 3.38
N SER A 251 -1.79 -14.63 2.84
CA SER A 251 -1.45 -14.53 1.42
C SER A 251 -0.14 -13.75 1.30
N ASN A 252 0.74 -14.18 0.39
CA ASN A 252 1.98 -13.47 0.10
C ASN A 252 2.88 -13.20 1.33
N GLY A 253 2.83 -14.09 2.33
CA GLY A 253 3.66 -14.04 3.54
C GLY A 253 3.14 -13.11 4.64
N PHE A 254 1.86 -12.71 4.60
CA PHE A 254 1.25 -11.91 5.66
C PHE A 254 -0.26 -12.13 5.82
N VAL A 255 -0.78 -11.73 6.99
CA VAL A 255 -2.19 -11.44 7.26
C VAL A 255 -2.29 -9.99 7.72
N SER A 256 -2.99 -9.13 6.98
CA SER A 256 -3.18 -7.71 7.28
C SER A 256 -4.65 -7.44 7.56
N ILE A 257 -4.95 -6.72 8.65
CA ILE A 257 -6.31 -6.55 9.16
C ILE A 257 -6.51 -5.10 9.62
N GLU A 258 -7.51 -4.42 9.09
CA GLU A 258 -7.96 -3.13 9.65
C GLU A 258 -8.58 -3.37 11.04
N ALA A 259 -8.24 -2.54 12.02
CA ALA A 259 -8.51 -2.86 13.43
C ALA A 259 -10.01 -3.02 13.77
N GLU A 260 -10.91 -2.37 13.02
CA GLU A 260 -12.35 -2.53 13.24
C GLU A 260 -12.90 -3.89 12.81
N HIS A 261 -12.18 -4.64 11.98
CA HIS A 261 -12.60 -5.95 11.48
C HIS A 261 -12.25 -7.10 12.44
N PHE A 262 -12.48 -6.89 13.74
CA PHE A 262 -12.36 -7.94 14.75
C PHE A 262 -13.41 -9.04 14.55
N SER A 263 -13.06 -10.26 14.91
CA SER A 263 -14.00 -11.39 14.98
C SER A 263 -14.85 -11.30 16.25
N ARG A 264 -14.23 -10.92 17.38
CA ARG A 264 -14.90 -10.72 18.68
C ARG A 264 -14.30 -9.52 19.41
N ASN A 265 -15.13 -8.82 20.19
CA ASN A 265 -14.72 -7.70 21.04
C ASN A 265 -15.17 -8.00 22.47
N ILE A 266 -14.22 -8.47 23.28
CA ILE A 266 -14.45 -8.90 24.65
C ILE A 266 -14.39 -7.67 25.55
N SER A 267 -15.52 -7.35 26.17
CA SER A 267 -15.62 -6.28 27.17
C SER A 267 -15.42 -6.85 28.57
N ALA A 268 -14.67 -6.17 29.42
CA ALA A 268 -14.45 -6.57 30.80
C ALA A 268 -13.99 -5.40 31.67
N ASN A 269 -14.20 -5.50 32.98
CA ASN A 269 -13.83 -4.45 33.96
C ASN A 269 -14.35 -3.06 33.57
N ASP A 270 -15.60 -3.00 33.09
CA ASP A 270 -16.26 -1.80 32.55
C ASP A 270 -15.53 -1.12 31.38
N VAL A 271 -14.63 -1.86 30.70
CA VAL A 271 -13.90 -1.40 29.52
C VAL A 271 -14.34 -2.15 28.28
N LYS A 272 -14.51 -1.42 27.18
CA LYS A 272 -14.80 -1.95 25.85
C LYS A 272 -14.01 -1.19 24.79
N TRP A 273 -13.56 -1.89 23.74
CA TRP A 273 -12.99 -1.24 22.56
C TRP A 273 -14.11 -0.69 21.68
N GLU A 274 -14.01 0.58 21.28
CA GLU A 274 -14.97 1.22 20.38
C GLU A 274 -14.28 1.71 19.10
N VAL A 275 -15.02 1.67 18.01
CA VAL A 275 -14.58 2.16 16.70
C VAL A 275 -14.67 3.68 16.70
N ILE A 276 -13.63 4.34 16.18
CA ILE A 276 -13.61 5.75 15.82
C ILE A 276 -13.57 5.82 14.29
N PRO A 277 -14.72 6.04 13.62
CA PRO A 277 -14.81 6.00 12.16
C PRO A 277 -13.92 7.04 11.49
N GLY A 278 -13.20 6.65 10.43
CA GLY A 278 -12.36 7.54 9.64
C GLY A 278 -11.11 8.07 10.36
N LEU A 279 -10.82 7.60 11.57
CA LEU A 279 -9.59 7.94 12.26
C LEU A 279 -8.39 7.21 11.63
N GLY A 280 -7.28 7.92 11.50
CA GLY A 280 -6.01 7.32 11.12
C GLY A 280 -5.69 7.45 9.64
N ARG A 281 -4.88 6.51 9.13
CA ARG A 281 -4.31 6.58 7.78
C ARG A 281 -5.09 5.75 6.74
N THR A 282 -5.94 4.85 7.21
CA THR A 282 -6.68 3.90 6.37
C THR A 282 -8.19 3.95 6.71
N LEU A 283 -8.74 2.92 7.35
CA LEU A 283 -10.19 2.76 7.52
C LEU A 283 -10.73 3.45 8.79
N SER A 284 -10.15 3.14 9.95
CA SER A 284 -10.60 3.63 11.26
C SER A 284 -9.56 3.36 12.35
N GLY A 285 -9.90 3.70 13.59
CA GLY A 285 -9.13 3.29 14.77
C GLY A 285 -10.02 2.72 15.87
N MET A 286 -9.49 1.74 16.60
CA MET A 286 -10.10 1.14 17.79
C MET A 286 -9.47 1.74 19.05
N LYS A 287 -10.31 2.16 20.00
CA LYS A 287 -9.85 2.75 21.27
C LYS A 287 -10.62 2.16 22.46
N PRO A 288 -9.97 1.87 23.60
CA PRO A 288 -10.67 1.48 24.83
C PRO A 288 -11.46 2.64 25.46
N PHE A 289 -12.68 2.36 25.90
CA PHE A 289 -13.54 3.26 26.67
C PHE A 289 -14.02 2.60 27.97
N PRO A 290 -14.26 3.38 29.05
CA PRO A 290 -14.11 4.83 29.12
C PRO A 290 -12.64 5.27 29.09
N VAL A 291 -12.36 6.48 28.59
CA VAL A 291 -10.99 7.01 28.47
C VAL A 291 -10.28 7.19 29.82
N THR A 292 -11.02 7.14 30.92
CA THR A 292 -10.52 7.22 32.31
C THR A 292 -10.29 5.84 32.94
N ALA A 293 -10.43 4.75 32.18
CA ALA A 293 -10.14 3.41 32.67
C ALA A 293 -8.69 3.32 33.20
N LYS A 294 -8.48 2.52 34.24
CA LYS A 294 -7.13 2.31 34.78
C LYS A 294 -6.35 1.33 33.91
N PRO A 295 -5.01 1.40 33.90
CA PRO A 295 -4.19 0.37 33.27
C PRO A 295 -4.49 -1.02 33.84
N GLN A 296 -4.41 -2.05 33.00
CA GLN A 296 -4.71 -3.44 33.36
C GLN A 296 -3.55 -4.37 32.97
N ILE A 297 -3.31 -5.39 33.78
CA ILE A 297 -2.44 -6.51 33.39
C ILE A 297 -3.29 -7.48 32.55
N PRO A 298 -2.91 -7.81 31.31
CA PRO A 298 -3.64 -8.75 30.48
C PRO A 298 -3.79 -10.12 31.16
N ALA A 299 -5.02 -10.61 31.21
CA ALA A 299 -5.38 -11.93 31.72
C ALA A 299 -6.62 -12.42 30.96
N LYS A 300 -7.04 -13.67 31.20
CA LYS A 300 -8.18 -14.31 30.50
C LYS A 300 -9.48 -13.47 30.48
N ASN A 301 -9.71 -12.65 31.50
CA ASN A 301 -10.89 -11.79 31.63
C ASN A 301 -10.59 -10.30 31.41
N SER A 302 -9.51 -9.96 30.70
CA SER A 302 -9.18 -8.58 30.35
C SER A 302 -9.85 -8.18 29.02
N PRO A 303 -10.19 -6.89 28.82
CA PRO A 303 -10.79 -6.40 27.58
C PRO A 303 -9.85 -6.57 26.38
N CYS A 304 -10.33 -7.19 25.30
CA CYS A 304 -9.51 -7.46 24.12
C CYS A 304 -10.32 -7.52 22.82
N LEU A 305 -9.61 -7.32 21.71
CA LEU A 305 -10.08 -7.59 20.36
C LEU A 305 -9.50 -8.94 19.92
N GLU A 306 -10.34 -9.83 19.41
CA GLU A 306 -9.92 -11.12 18.87
C GLU A 306 -10.14 -11.18 17.37
N TYR A 307 -9.17 -11.72 16.65
CA TYR A 307 -9.16 -11.87 15.19
C TYR A 307 -8.90 -13.34 14.85
N ASP A 308 -9.85 -13.97 14.17
CA ASP A 308 -9.67 -15.31 13.61
C ASP A 308 -8.80 -15.20 12.35
N ILE A 309 -7.65 -15.87 12.36
CA ILE A 309 -6.74 -15.93 11.23
C ILE A 309 -6.40 -17.37 10.84
N TYR A 310 -5.98 -17.58 9.60
CA TYR A 310 -5.46 -18.86 9.11
C TYR A 310 -4.03 -18.69 8.60
N LEU A 311 -3.10 -19.45 9.16
CA LEU A 311 -1.68 -19.48 8.77
C LEU A 311 -1.36 -20.83 8.12
N PHE A 312 -0.71 -20.82 6.96
CA PHE A 312 -0.36 -22.03 6.22
C PHE A 312 0.92 -22.70 6.72
N GLN A 313 1.72 -22.01 7.52
CA GLN A 313 2.98 -22.52 8.03
C GLN A 313 3.11 -22.23 9.53
N ALA A 314 3.50 -23.25 10.29
CA ALA A 314 4.00 -23.08 11.65
C ALA A 314 5.36 -22.37 11.62
N GLY A 315 5.71 -21.66 12.68
CA GLY A 315 6.99 -20.98 12.78
C GLY A 315 6.93 -19.68 13.57
N LYS A 316 8.04 -18.96 13.51
CA LYS A 316 8.12 -17.61 14.05
C LYS A 316 7.33 -16.66 13.14
N VAL A 317 6.49 -15.84 13.74
CA VAL A 317 5.77 -14.74 13.07
C VAL A 317 6.03 -13.42 13.79
N ASP A 318 6.05 -12.33 13.04
CA ASP A 318 6.15 -10.98 13.60
C ASP A 318 4.80 -10.28 13.49
N VAL A 319 4.29 -9.74 14.59
CA VAL A 319 3.04 -8.96 14.63
C VAL A 319 3.37 -7.49 14.80
N SER A 320 3.04 -6.70 13.80
CA SER A 320 3.08 -5.24 13.84
C SER A 320 1.71 -4.68 14.20
N LEU A 321 1.67 -3.83 15.22
CA LEU A 321 0.52 -2.98 15.50
C LEU A 321 0.81 -1.56 15.02
N TYR A 322 -0.11 -1.02 14.23
CA TYR A 322 -0.09 0.36 13.75
C TYR A 322 -1.00 1.19 14.66
N LEU A 323 -0.41 2.05 15.47
CA LEU A 323 -1.08 2.83 16.49
C LEU A 323 -1.04 4.32 16.14
N SER A 324 -2.09 5.08 16.47
CA SER A 324 -2.02 6.55 16.41
C SER A 324 -0.88 7.05 17.28
N PRO A 325 -0.10 8.07 16.87
CA PRO A 325 1.13 8.48 17.56
C PRO A 325 0.88 9.28 18.85
N THR A 326 0.14 8.68 19.79
CA THR A 326 -0.17 9.24 21.12
C THR A 326 1.11 9.42 21.93
N LEU A 327 1.27 10.62 22.51
CA LEU A 327 2.37 10.92 23.43
C LEU A 327 2.15 10.25 24.79
N ASN A 328 3.23 10.04 25.54
CA ASN A 328 3.17 9.69 26.95
C ASN A 328 2.71 10.91 27.79
N TYR A 329 1.40 11.18 27.82
CA TYR A 329 0.83 12.37 28.47
C TYR A 329 0.77 12.28 30.00
N PHE A 330 0.84 11.07 30.57
CA PHE A 330 0.95 10.87 32.03
C PHE A 330 2.40 10.89 32.53
N ASN A 331 3.38 10.82 31.61
CA ASN A 331 4.80 10.79 31.94
C ASN A 331 5.20 9.66 32.92
N ASP A 332 4.57 8.50 32.78
CA ASP A 332 4.58 7.40 33.76
C ASP A 332 5.17 6.08 33.25
N GLY A 333 5.64 6.05 32.01
CA GLY A 333 6.26 4.88 31.40
C GLY A 333 5.90 4.72 29.93
N GLY A 334 4.83 5.35 29.47
CA GLY A 334 4.35 5.29 28.09
C GLY A 334 3.06 4.50 27.97
N THR A 335 2.46 4.55 26.78
CA THR A 335 1.24 3.79 26.49
C THR A 335 1.61 2.37 26.04
N GLU A 336 1.02 1.38 26.71
CA GLU A 336 1.23 -0.04 26.44
C GLU A 336 -0.03 -0.70 25.85
N VAL A 337 0.22 -1.74 25.07
CA VAL A 337 -0.78 -2.65 24.48
C VAL A 337 -0.17 -4.05 24.49
N ALA A 338 -0.96 -5.12 24.53
CA ALA A 338 -0.40 -6.47 24.47
C ALA A 338 -1.00 -7.29 23.34
N VAL A 339 -0.22 -8.26 22.87
CA VAL A 339 -0.61 -9.19 21.79
C VAL A 339 -0.35 -10.62 22.23
N SER A 340 -1.26 -11.54 21.91
CA SER A 340 -1.00 -12.98 22.01
C SER A 340 -1.66 -13.76 20.88
N PHE A 341 -1.17 -14.98 20.66
CA PHE A 341 -1.85 -16.00 19.88
C PHE A 341 -2.51 -17.01 20.82
N ASP A 342 -3.74 -17.39 20.52
CA ASP A 342 -4.48 -18.46 21.20
C ASP A 342 -4.44 -18.28 22.73
N ASP A 343 -3.92 -19.28 23.46
CA ASP A 343 -3.76 -19.26 24.92
C ASP A 343 -2.30 -18.96 25.35
N GLN A 344 -1.47 -18.44 24.45
CA GLN A 344 -0.11 -18.00 24.80
C GLN A 344 -0.15 -16.76 25.70
N GLU A 345 0.91 -16.61 26.51
CA GLU A 345 1.10 -15.45 27.37
C GLU A 345 1.18 -14.14 26.55
N PRO A 346 0.44 -13.08 26.93
CA PRO A 346 0.50 -11.80 26.25
C PRO A 346 1.88 -11.13 26.29
N VAL A 347 2.36 -10.73 25.12
CA VAL A 347 3.56 -9.90 24.97
C VAL A 347 3.16 -8.44 25.04
N ILE A 348 3.61 -7.74 26.09
CA ILE A 348 3.37 -6.31 26.29
C ILE A 348 4.34 -5.49 25.42
N LEU A 349 3.78 -4.53 24.70
CA LEU A 349 4.45 -3.60 23.80
C LEU A 349 4.20 -2.18 24.26
N ASN A 350 5.28 -1.44 24.52
CA ASN A 350 5.22 -0.04 24.90
C ASN A 350 5.55 0.83 23.69
N MET A 351 4.58 1.64 23.24
CA MET A 351 4.71 2.44 22.03
C MET A 351 5.63 3.66 22.21
N ASN A 352 5.88 4.07 23.45
CA ASN A 352 6.75 5.22 23.75
C ASN A 352 8.13 4.81 24.30
N LYS A 353 8.46 3.51 24.36
CA LYS A 353 9.69 2.99 25.01
C LYS A 353 10.97 3.65 24.50
N ASN A 354 11.06 3.88 23.19
CA ASN A 354 12.22 4.48 22.53
C ASN A 354 11.89 5.91 22.08
N ASN A 355 11.54 6.80 23.02
CA ASN A 355 11.17 8.19 22.71
C ASN A 355 12.37 9.11 22.42
N GLN A 356 13.29 8.67 21.57
CA GLN A 356 14.35 9.54 21.06
C GLN A 356 13.76 10.52 20.04
N GLU A 357 14.28 11.74 19.97
CA GLU A 357 13.76 12.83 19.13
C GLU A 357 13.53 12.39 17.67
N ARG A 358 14.51 11.73 17.05
CA ARG A 358 14.41 11.23 15.67
C ARG A 358 13.31 10.17 15.46
N ILE A 359 13.02 9.38 16.49
CA ILE A 359 11.95 8.37 16.43
C ILE A 359 10.59 9.08 16.50
N TRP A 360 10.46 10.06 17.40
CA TRP A 360 9.25 10.88 17.51
C TRP A 360 8.97 11.69 16.24
N GLU A 361 9.99 12.33 15.64
CA GLU A 361 9.86 13.02 14.35
C GLU A 361 9.29 12.10 13.26
N GLY A 362 9.75 10.85 13.24
CA GLY A 362 9.23 9.81 12.34
C GLY A 362 7.76 9.49 12.60
N TRP A 363 7.34 9.38 13.86
CA TRP A 363 5.93 9.12 14.20
C TRP A 363 5.00 10.22 13.73
N VAL A 364 5.40 11.48 13.93
CA VAL A 364 4.60 12.64 13.53
C VAL A 364 4.57 12.77 12.01
N SER A 365 5.70 12.63 11.33
CA SER A 365 5.79 12.75 9.86
C SER A 365 5.04 11.65 9.14
N ASN A 366 5.02 10.43 9.69
CA ASN A 366 4.28 9.29 9.13
C ASN A 366 2.84 9.20 9.66
N ASN A 367 2.47 10.04 10.63
CA ASN A 367 1.21 9.98 11.39
C ASN A 367 0.88 8.57 11.94
N ILE A 368 1.90 7.85 12.40
CA ILE A 368 1.75 6.48 12.95
C ILE A 368 2.91 6.11 13.87
N ASN A 369 2.64 5.28 14.86
CA ASN A 369 3.64 4.58 15.66
C ASN A 369 3.47 3.07 15.45
N GLN A 370 4.55 2.38 15.08
CA GLN A 370 4.56 0.94 14.84
C GLN A 370 5.34 0.23 15.95
N VAL A 371 4.69 -0.72 16.62
CA VAL A 371 5.34 -1.63 17.57
C VAL A 371 5.28 -3.07 17.04
N VAL A 372 6.35 -3.82 17.25
CA VAL A 372 6.50 -5.18 16.71
C VAL A 372 6.78 -6.16 17.85
N SER A 373 6.09 -7.30 17.83
CA SER A 373 6.34 -8.46 18.71
C SER A 373 6.60 -9.70 17.86
N SER A 374 7.43 -10.62 18.34
CA SER A 374 7.62 -11.93 17.72
C SER A 374 6.91 -13.01 18.51
N HIS A 375 6.24 -13.92 17.82
CA HIS A 375 5.49 -15.04 18.40
C HIS A 375 5.90 -16.35 17.74
N GLN A 376 5.87 -17.44 18.51
CA GLN A 376 6.08 -18.79 17.96
C GLN A 376 4.72 -19.45 17.78
N VAL A 377 4.32 -19.68 16.54
CA VAL A 377 3.12 -20.44 16.20
C VAL A 377 3.53 -21.90 15.97
N ASN A 378 2.92 -22.83 16.72
CA ASN A 378 3.39 -24.22 16.76
C ASN A 378 2.81 -25.10 15.66
N GLU A 379 1.64 -24.75 15.13
CA GLU A 379 0.91 -25.53 14.13
C GLU A 379 0.46 -24.61 13.00
N SER A 380 0.26 -25.15 11.80
CA SER A 380 -0.48 -24.43 10.77
C SER A 380 -1.99 -24.61 10.98
N GLY A 381 -2.78 -23.66 10.53
CA GLY A 381 -4.23 -23.71 10.60
C GLY A 381 -4.84 -22.45 11.21
N LYS A 382 -5.97 -22.63 11.88
CA LYS A 382 -6.71 -21.56 12.53
C LYS A 382 -5.99 -21.14 13.81
N HIS A 383 -5.85 -19.83 13.99
CA HIS A 383 -5.43 -19.19 15.23
C HIS A 383 -6.35 -18.04 15.60
N THR A 384 -6.38 -17.71 16.89
CA THR A 384 -6.99 -16.47 17.38
C THR A 384 -5.88 -15.51 17.79
N LEU A 385 -5.70 -14.42 17.03
CA LEU A 385 -4.85 -13.31 17.46
C LEU A 385 -5.65 -12.42 18.41
N LYS A 386 -5.07 -12.08 19.56
CA LYS A 386 -5.70 -11.24 20.58
C LYS A 386 -4.88 -9.96 20.76
N VAL A 387 -5.55 -8.81 20.70
CA VAL A 387 -4.97 -7.51 21.08
C VAL A 387 -5.65 -7.05 22.36
N TRP A 388 -4.89 -6.99 23.44
CA TRP A 388 -5.35 -6.70 24.78
C TRP A 388 -5.16 -5.23 25.10
N MET A 389 -6.13 -4.64 25.80
CA MET A 389 -5.91 -3.33 26.42
C MET A 389 -5.01 -3.50 27.65
N VAL A 390 -3.92 -2.72 27.67
CA VAL A 390 -3.09 -2.49 28.86
C VAL A 390 -3.37 -1.07 29.32
N ASP A 391 -3.08 -0.07 28.49
CA ASP A 391 -3.42 1.33 28.74
C ASP A 391 -4.61 1.82 27.88
N PRO A 392 -5.47 2.71 28.42
CA PRO A 392 -6.60 3.27 27.69
C PRO A 392 -6.20 4.28 26.60
N GLY A 393 -4.94 4.70 26.57
CA GLY A 393 -4.40 5.68 25.63
C GLY A 393 -4.10 5.12 24.23
N ALA A 394 -4.04 3.79 24.09
CA ALA A 394 -3.71 3.13 22.84
C ALA A 394 -4.87 3.27 21.83
N VAL A 395 -4.54 3.65 20.59
CA VAL A 395 -5.50 3.71 19.50
C VAL A 395 -4.98 2.89 18.34
N LEU A 396 -5.57 1.71 18.12
CA LEU A 396 -5.14 0.73 17.12
C LEU A 396 -5.81 0.99 15.78
N GLN A 397 -5.03 1.21 14.73
CA GLN A 397 -5.54 1.43 13.38
C GLN A 397 -5.51 0.14 12.55
N LYS A 398 -4.41 -0.63 12.66
CA LYS A 398 -4.17 -1.79 11.79
C LYS A 398 -3.24 -2.80 12.45
N ILE A 399 -3.40 -4.06 12.04
CA ILE A 399 -2.57 -5.18 12.49
C ILE A 399 -1.98 -5.89 11.26
N VAL A 400 -0.68 -6.20 11.29
CA VAL A 400 -0.06 -7.05 10.27
C VAL A 400 0.71 -8.18 10.94
N VAL A 401 0.30 -9.42 10.68
CA VAL A 401 1.03 -10.64 11.03
C VAL A 401 1.88 -11.05 9.82
N ARG A 402 3.21 -11.09 9.97
CA ARG A 402 4.14 -11.47 8.90
C ARG A 402 4.72 -12.85 9.18
N THR A 403 4.56 -13.75 8.22
CA THR A 403 5.21 -15.08 8.19
C THR A 403 6.49 -15.05 7.36
N GLY A 404 6.68 -14.00 6.56
CA GLY A 404 7.88 -13.74 5.76
C GLY A 404 8.60 -12.44 6.16
N LYS A 405 9.51 -11.99 5.28
CA LYS A 405 10.22 -10.72 5.45
C LYS A 405 9.27 -9.55 5.19
N GLU A 406 9.36 -8.51 6.02
CA GLU A 406 8.71 -7.23 5.78
C GLU A 406 9.19 -6.60 4.47
N LYS A 407 8.25 -6.08 3.69
CA LYS A 407 8.53 -5.28 2.49
C LYS A 407 8.20 -3.82 2.81
N PRO A 408 9.09 -2.87 2.49
CA PRO A 408 8.81 -1.45 2.73
C PRO A 408 7.52 -1.00 2.03
N SER A 409 6.64 -0.35 2.78
CA SER A 409 5.45 0.35 2.30
C SER A 409 5.12 1.48 3.27
N TYR A 410 4.42 2.50 2.81
CA TYR A 410 4.06 3.64 3.64
C TYR A 410 2.91 3.27 4.59
N LEU A 411 1.82 2.69 4.08
CA LEU A 411 0.56 2.39 4.77
C LEU A 411 0.49 0.96 5.30
N GLY A 412 1.53 0.15 5.09
CA GLY A 412 1.50 -1.28 5.36
C GLY A 412 0.77 -2.07 4.27
N GLU A 413 0.79 -3.39 4.41
CA GLU A 413 0.16 -4.31 3.49
C GLU A 413 -1.37 -4.07 3.41
N PRO A 414 -2.00 -4.12 2.23
CA PRO A 414 -3.45 -4.01 2.12
C PRO A 414 -4.14 -5.13 2.90
N GLU A 415 -5.36 -4.88 3.36
CA GLU A 415 -6.12 -5.87 4.12
C GLU A 415 -6.23 -7.20 3.36
N SER A 416 -5.96 -8.29 4.08
CA SER A 416 -6.03 -9.64 3.57
C SER A 416 -7.46 -10.05 3.27
N THR A 417 -7.64 -11.02 2.37
CA THR A 417 -8.97 -11.52 2.04
C THR A 417 -9.62 -12.17 3.26
N ILE A 418 -10.81 -11.69 3.61
CA ILE A 418 -11.70 -12.39 4.55
C ILE A 418 -12.44 -13.48 3.81
N VAL A 419 -12.36 -14.70 4.33
CA VAL A 419 -13.08 -15.83 3.76
C VAL A 419 -14.32 -16.11 4.60
N LYS A 420 -15.47 -16.32 3.94
CA LYS A 420 -16.73 -16.71 4.58
C LYS A 420 -17.10 -18.10 4.10
N ASN A 421 -17.01 -19.11 4.97
CA ASN A 421 -17.29 -20.51 4.64
C ASN A 421 -16.58 -20.97 3.35
N PHE A 422 -15.24 -21.01 3.35
CA PHE A 422 -14.52 -21.64 2.25
C PHE A 422 -14.89 -23.12 2.19
N SER A 423 -15.72 -23.49 1.22
CA SER A 423 -15.84 -24.87 0.77
C SER A 423 -15.51 -24.85 -0.71
N LYS A 424 -14.44 -25.54 -1.11
CA LYS A 424 -14.27 -25.92 -2.51
C LYS A 424 -15.51 -26.71 -2.90
N LYS A 425 -16.30 -26.21 -3.85
CA LYS A 425 -17.31 -27.02 -4.54
C LYS A 425 -16.62 -27.95 -5.51
#